data_AF-A0A957R259-F1
#
_entry.id   AF-A0A957R259-F1
#
_cell.length_a   1.000
_cell.length_b   1.000
_cell.length_c   1.000
_cell.angle_alpha   90.00
_cell.angle_beta   90.00
_cell.angle_gamma   90.00
#
_symmetry.space_group_name_H-M   'P 1'
#
loop_
_entity.id
_entity.type
_entity.pdbx_description
1 polymer ?
#
loop_
_entity_poly.entity_id
_entity_poly.type
_entity_poly.pdbx_seq_one_letter_code
_entity_poly.pdbx_strand_id
1 'polypeptide(L)'
;MSLPTKSDLLTNLHFRCIGPPRGGRVVTVAGVPGDSATYYFGAVGGGVWKSDDAGQYWQNVSDGYFNTSAVGALAVAPSDANIIYAGTGEHCLRLDVSHGDGVYKSTDAGRTWT
;
A
#
# COMPACT_ATOMS: atom_id res chain seq x y z
N MET A 1 -28.67 33.60 7.35
CA MET A 1 -28.14 32.47 6.56
C MET A 1 -26.68 32.32 6.96
N SER A 2 -26.31 31.25 7.66
CA SER A 2 -24.92 31.04 8.08
C SER A 2 -24.08 30.56 6.90
N LEU A 3 -22.86 31.08 6.78
CA LEU A 3 -21.93 30.64 5.74
C LEU A 3 -21.53 29.17 6.01
N PRO A 4 -21.34 28.36 4.95
CA PRO A 4 -20.85 26.99 5.09
C PRO A 4 -19.48 26.99 5.78
N THR A 5 -19.27 26.01 6.64
CA THR A 5 -17.98 25.83 7.31
C THR A 5 -16.93 25.32 6.32
N LYS A 6 -15.65 25.47 6.66
CA LYS A 6 -14.56 24.91 5.84
C LYS A 6 -14.74 23.40 5.63
N SER A 7 -15.28 22.67 6.61
CA SER A 7 -15.51 21.23 6.48
C SER A 7 -16.59 20.92 5.43
N ASP A 8 -17.65 21.73 5.38
CA ASP A 8 -18.75 21.57 4.41
C ASP A 8 -18.28 21.79 2.97
N LEU A 9 -17.31 22.71 2.79
CA LEU A 9 -16.75 23.00 1.46
C LEU A 9 -15.83 21.90 0.94
N LEU A 10 -15.28 21.05 1.81
CA LEU A 10 -14.31 20.02 1.44
C LEU A 10 -14.93 18.62 1.34
N THR A 11 -16.20 18.43 1.75
CA THR A 11 -16.84 17.11 1.84
C THR A 11 -16.91 16.36 0.49
N ASN A 12 -16.99 17.09 -0.62
CA ASN A 12 -17.05 16.50 -1.97
C ASN A 12 -15.68 16.43 -2.68
N LEU A 13 -14.59 16.84 -2.01
CA LEU A 13 -13.26 16.71 -2.59
C LEU A 13 -12.74 15.30 -2.37
N HIS A 14 -12.28 14.69 -3.46
CA HIS A 14 -11.63 13.39 -3.45
C HIS A 14 -10.18 13.56 -3.90
N PHE A 15 -9.28 12.87 -3.21
CA PHE A 15 -7.92 12.73 -3.70
C PHE A 15 -7.93 11.94 -5.00
N ARG A 16 -7.09 12.35 -5.95
CA ARG A 16 -6.82 11.59 -7.17
C ARG A 16 -5.32 11.57 -7.42
N CYS A 17 -4.83 10.46 -7.95
CA CYS A 17 -3.47 10.40 -8.45
C CYS A 17 -3.30 11.38 -9.62
N ILE A 18 -2.25 12.21 -9.58
CA ILE A 18 -1.87 13.12 -10.68
C ILE A 18 -0.76 12.55 -11.56
N GLY A 19 -0.20 11.40 -11.16
CA GLY A 19 0.84 10.70 -11.90
C GLY A 19 2.27 10.98 -11.40
N PRO A 20 3.23 10.12 -11.77
CA PRO A 20 3.03 8.89 -12.54
C PRO A 20 2.25 7.82 -11.74
N PRO A 21 1.39 7.01 -12.38
CA PRO A 21 0.52 6.05 -11.68
C PRO A 21 1.29 4.86 -11.08
N ARG A 22 2.58 4.77 -11.41
CA ARG A 22 3.55 3.79 -10.89
C ARG A 22 4.90 4.49 -10.81
N GLY A 23 5.63 4.29 -9.71
CA GLY A 23 6.96 4.89 -9.57
C GLY A 23 7.39 5.03 -8.13
N GLY A 24 8.60 5.55 -7.94
CA GLY A 24 9.24 5.66 -6.65
C GLY A 24 10.14 4.47 -6.32
N ARG A 25 10.73 4.50 -5.13
CA ARG A 25 11.66 3.47 -4.66
C ARG A 25 10.87 2.30 -4.07
N VAL A 26 11.15 1.10 -4.59
CA VAL A 26 10.59 -0.18 -4.15
C VAL A 26 11.72 -1.04 -3.61
N VAL A 27 11.51 -1.65 -2.44
CA VAL A 27 12.51 -2.51 -1.78
C VAL A 27 12.01 -3.93 -1.53
N THR A 28 10.70 -4.17 -1.69
CA THR A 28 10.10 -5.49 -1.48
C THR A 28 8.99 -5.74 -2.49
N VAL A 29 8.87 -6.99 -2.93
CA VAL A 29 7.86 -7.47 -3.86
C VAL A 29 7.41 -8.87 -3.44
N ALA A 30 6.15 -9.21 -3.70
CA ALA A 30 5.60 -10.54 -3.49
C ALA A 30 4.68 -10.92 -4.66
N GLY A 31 4.79 -12.16 -5.15
CA GLY A 31 3.86 -12.73 -6.12
C GLY A 31 2.95 -13.76 -5.48
N VAL A 32 1.87 -14.13 -6.18
CA VAL A 32 0.95 -15.19 -5.75
C VAL A 32 1.31 -16.51 -6.46
N PRO A 33 1.67 -17.59 -5.74
CA PRO A 33 1.94 -18.88 -6.36
C PRO A 33 0.73 -19.40 -7.15
N GLY A 34 0.96 -19.79 -8.42
CA GLY A 34 -0.10 -20.28 -9.30
C GLY A 34 -0.90 -19.18 -10.03
N ASP A 35 -0.63 -17.91 -9.75
CA ASP A 35 -1.24 -16.76 -10.43
C ASP A 35 -0.13 -15.86 -11.00
N SER A 36 0.02 -15.87 -12.33
CA SER A 36 1.02 -15.07 -13.03
C SER A 36 0.63 -13.62 -13.25
N ALA A 37 -0.56 -13.20 -12.82
CA ALA A 37 -1.04 -11.83 -12.99
C ALA A 37 -1.01 -11.03 -11.68
N THR A 38 -1.11 -11.69 -10.53
CA THR A 38 -1.18 -11.01 -9.23
C THR A 38 0.19 -10.78 -8.60
N TYR A 39 0.50 -9.51 -8.37
CA TYR A 39 1.73 -9.05 -7.72
C TYR A 39 1.46 -7.96 -6.69
N TYR A 40 2.34 -7.87 -5.71
CA TYR A 40 2.36 -6.80 -4.74
C TYR A 40 3.76 -6.21 -4.63
N PHE A 41 3.84 -4.91 -4.34
CA PHE A 41 5.09 -4.28 -3.94
C PHE A 41 4.91 -3.39 -2.72
N GLY A 42 5.97 -3.27 -1.92
CA GLY A 42 6.08 -2.30 -0.83
C GLY A 42 6.96 -1.13 -1.24
N ALA A 43 6.41 0.07 -1.14
CA ALA A 43 7.14 1.30 -1.39
C ALA A 43 7.82 1.80 -0.11
N VAL A 44 8.98 2.41 -0.28
CA VAL A 44 9.75 3.06 0.79
C VAL A 44 8.98 4.24 1.43
N GLY A 45 8.12 4.89 0.66
CA GLY A 45 7.26 5.97 1.12
C GLY A 45 6.01 6.05 0.26
N GLY A 46 5.15 5.04 0.38
CA GLY A 46 3.95 4.94 -0.46
C GLY A 46 3.07 3.72 -0.19
N GLY A 47 3.34 2.95 0.86
CA GLY A 47 2.50 1.83 1.29
C GLY A 47 2.64 0.58 0.42
N VAL A 48 1.57 -0.23 0.41
CA VAL A 48 1.48 -1.47 -0.36
C VAL A 48 0.65 -1.23 -1.60
N TRP A 49 1.14 -1.71 -2.73
CA TRP A 49 0.44 -1.66 -4.01
C TRP A 49 0.22 -3.06 -4.56
N LYS A 50 -0.90 -3.25 -5.25
CA LYS A 50 -1.32 -4.50 -5.87
C LYS A 50 -1.55 -4.29 -7.37
N SER A 51 -1.19 -5.29 -8.16
CA SER A 51 -1.66 -5.50 -9.52
C SER A 51 -2.26 -6.89 -9.61
N ASP A 52 -3.32 -7.04 -10.40
CA ASP A 52 -3.97 -8.31 -10.75
C ASP A 52 -4.03 -8.51 -12.29
N ASP A 53 -3.23 -7.75 -13.02
CA ASP A 53 -3.19 -7.72 -14.49
C ASP A 53 -1.76 -7.75 -15.06
N ALA A 54 -0.87 -8.44 -14.34
CA ALA A 54 0.53 -8.60 -14.69
C ALA A 54 1.33 -7.28 -14.73
N GLY A 55 0.97 -6.32 -13.89
CA GLY A 55 1.69 -5.07 -13.67
C GLY A 55 1.30 -3.94 -14.62
N GLN A 56 0.20 -4.06 -15.36
CA GLN A 56 -0.32 -3.00 -16.23
C GLN A 56 -0.92 -1.86 -15.40
N TYR A 57 -1.77 -2.20 -14.42
CA TYR A 57 -2.34 -1.27 -13.46
C TYR A 57 -1.95 -1.64 -12.03
N TRP A 58 -1.75 -0.61 -11.21
CA TRP A 58 -1.41 -0.74 -9.80
C TRP A 58 -2.37 0.10 -8.96
N GLN A 59 -2.88 -0.50 -7.91
CA GLN A 59 -3.74 0.15 -6.92
C GLN A 59 -3.07 0.14 -5.56
N ASN A 60 -3.12 1.26 -4.85
CA ASN A 60 -2.71 1.29 -3.45
C ASN A 60 -3.75 0.53 -2.63
N VAL A 61 -3.28 -0.40 -1.80
CA VAL A 61 -4.14 -1.26 -0.98
C VAL A 61 -3.95 -1.03 0.52
N SER A 62 -3.11 -0.07 0.92
CA SER A 62 -2.80 0.22 2.33
C SER A 62 -3.40 1.52 2.86
N ASP A 63 -3.76 2.45 1.97
CA ASP A 63 -4.31 3.76 2.33
C ASP A 63 -5.59 3.60 3.15
N GLY A 64 -5.72 4.40 4.21
CA GLY A 64 -6.80 4.32 5.17
C GLY A 64 -6.61 3.27 6.28
N TYR A 65 -5.58 2.42 6.20
CA TYR A 65 -5.27 1.43 7.23
C TYR A 65 -3.92 1.66 7.92
N PHE A 66 -2.86 1.95 7.15
CA PHE A 66 -1.52 2.04 7.70
C PHE A 66 -1.26 3.42 8.33
N ASN A 67 -0.61 3.45 9.49
CA ASN A 67 -0.17 4.70 10.14
C ASN A 67 1.20 5.20 9.64
N THR A 68 1.90 4.39 8.85
CA THR A 68 3.18 4.73 8.21
C THR A 68 3.17 4.31 6.74
N SER A 69 3.88 5.04 5.90
CA SER A 69 3.94 4.78 4.45
C SER A 69 5.14 3.92 4.05
N ALA A 70 6.06 3.63 4.97
CA ALA A 70 7.26 2.85 4.69
C ALA A 70 6.98 1.36 4.81
N VAL A 71 7.23 0.61 3.73
CA VAL A 71 7.07 -0.85 3.68
C VAL A 71 8.38 -1.49 3.24
N GLY A 72 9.03 -2.18 4.18
CA GLY A 72 10.32 -2.83 3.97
C GLY A 72 10.23 -4.33 3.71
N ALA A 73 9.11 -4.96 4.08
CA ALA A 73 8.90 -6.40 3.90
C ALA A 73 7.46 -6.70 3.49
N LEU A 74 7.28 -7.68 2.61
CA LEU A 74 5.98 -8.13 2.13
C LEU A 74 6.00 -9.63 1.83
N ALA A 75 4.96 -10.35 2.25
CA ALA A 75 4.83 -11.78 2.00
C ALA A 75 3.36 -12.19 1.80
N VAL A 76 3.12 -13.04 0.80
CA VAL A 76 1.85 -13.76 0.61
C VAL A 76 1.98 -15.13 1.26
N ALA A 77 0.99 -15.55 2.06
CA ALA A 77 1.03 -16.84 2.73
C ALA A 77 0.90 -17.99 1.72
N PRO A 78 1.78 -19.01 1.75
CA PRO A 78 1.65 -20.17 0.86
C PRO A 78 0.39 -21.01 1.09
N SER A 79 -0.20 -20.93 2.28
CA SER A 79 -1.41 -21.68 2.65
C SER A 79 -2.69 -21.08 2.08
N ASP A 80 -2.72 -19.76 1.85
CA ASP A 80 -3.88 -19.02 1.37
C ASP A 80 -3.40 -17.68 0.77
N ALA A 81 -3.59 -17.51 -0.53
CA ALA A 81 -3.19 -16.32 -1.26
C ALA A 81 -3.92 -15.03 -0.82
N ASN A 82 -5.02 -15.15 -0.06
CA ASN A 82 -5.70 -14.00 0.53
C ASN A 82 -4.96 -13.44 1.75
N ILE A 83 -4.07 -14.22 2.37
CA ILE A 83 -3.35 -13.79 3.55
C ILE A 83 -2.04 -13.11 3.14
N ILE A 84 -1.90 -11.85 3.52
CA ILE A 84 -0.73 -11.02 3.21
C ILE A 84 -0.22 -10.39 4.50
N TYR A 85 1.10 -10.36 4.66
CA TYR A 85 1.78 -9.65 5.74
C TYR A 85 2.64 -8.55 5.17
N ALA A 86 2.54 -7.34 5.73
CA ALA A 86 3.36 -6.18 5.40
C ALA A 86 4.12 -5.73 6.64
N GLY A 87 5.45 -5.85 6.62
CA GLY A 87 6.33 -5.30 7.65
C GLY A 87 6.68 -3.86 7.31
N THR A 88 6.39 -2.94 8.22
CA THR A 88 6.62 -1.51 8.00
C THR A 88 8.00 -1.06 8.44
N GLY A 89 8.40 0.09 7.91
CA GLY A 89 9.70 0.70 8.14
C GLY A 89 10.66 0.53 6.97
N GLU A 90 11.67 1.37 6.97
CA GLU A 90 12.68 1.40 5.90
C GLU A 90 13.69 0.26 6.06
N HIS A 91 13.83 -0.57 5.02
CA HIS A 91 14.87 -1.60 4.99
C HIS A 91 16.28 -1.00 4.82
N CYS A 92 16.41 0.03 3.98
CA CYS A 92 17.70 0.62 3.62
C CYS A 92 17.97 1.90 4.41
N LEU A 93 18.75 1.81 5.49
CA LEU A 93 19.17 2.96 6.31
C LEU A 93 20.12 3.91 5.54
N ARG A 94 19.58 4.85 4.74
CA ARG A 94 20.34 5.89 4.03
C ARG A 94 19.58 7.20 3.93
N LEU A 95 20.29 8.32 4.19
CA LEU A 95 19.82 9.72 4.12
C LEU A 95 18.60 9.98 5.01
N ASP A 96 17.42 9.53 4.57
CA ASP A 96 16.14 9.70 5.26
C ASP A 96 15.52 8.33 5.55
N VAL A 97 15.19 8.08 6.81
CA VAL A 97 14.69 6.79 7.30
C VAL A 97 13.33 7.02 7.97
N SER A 98 12.30 6.37 7.44
CA SER A 98 10.98 6.34 8.08
C SER A 98 10.87 5.09 8.93
N HIS A 99 10.54 5.27 10.21
CA HIS A 99 10.36 4.17 11.14
C HIS A 99 9.09 3.38 10.82
N GLY A 100 9.15 2.07 11.08
CA GLY A 100 7.98 1.22 11.08
C GLY A 100 7.19 1.35 12.37
N ASP A 101 5.96 0.88 12.33
CA ASP A 101 5.03 0.75 13.45
C ASP A 101 4.61 -0.71 13.70
N GLY A 102 5.16 -1.66 12.94
CA GLY A 102 4.98 -3.09 13.17
C GLY A 102 4.69 -3.88 11.91
N VAL A 103 3.75 -4.81 12.00
CA VAL A 103 3.34 -5.67 10.90
C VAL A 103 1.83 -5.57 10.76
N TYR A 104 1.37 -5.29 9.54
CA TYR A 104 -0.03 -5.36 9.18
C TYR A 104 -0.33 -6.71 8.53
N LYS A 105 -1.54 -7.22 8.77
CA LYS A 105 -2.05 -8.43 8.13
C LYS A 105 -3.33 -8.13 7.37
N SER A 106 -3.42 -8.64 6.15
CA SER A 106 -4.67 -8.78 5.42
C SER A 106 -5.07 -10.26 5.37
N THR A 107 -6.38 -10.51 5.35
CA THR A 107 -6.96 -11.85 5.13
C THR A 107 -7.88 -11.89 3.91
N ASP A 108 -7.89 -10.82 3.11
CA ASP A 108 -8.77 -10.62 1.96
C ASP A 108 -8.03 -10.03 0.75
N ALA A 109 -6.76 -10.45 0.58
CA ALA A 109 -5.89 -10.07 -0.53
C ALA A 109 -5.63 -8.55 -0.64
N GLY A 110 -5.52 -7.89 0.50
CA GLY A 110 -5.19 -6.46 0.66
C GLY A 110 -6.40 -5.53 0.66
N ARG A 111 -7.65 -6.02 0.70
CA ARG A 111 -8.82 -5.11 0.73
C ARG A 111 -8.97 -4.43 2.09
N THR A 112 -8.64 -5.15 3.17
CA THR A 112 -8.60 -4.65 4.54
C THR A 112 -7.34 -5.13 5.26
N TRP A 113 -6.93 -4.38 6.29
CA TRP A 113 -5.76 -4.68 7.11
C TRP A 113 -6.05 -4.49 8.60
N THR A 114 -5.37 -5.28 9.42
CA THR A 114 -5.35 -5.21 10.89
C THR A 114 -3.93 -5.29 11.42
#